data_AF-A0A1T1BFR0-F1
#
_entry.id   AF-A0A1T1BFR0-F1
#
_cell.length_a   1.000
_cell.length_b   1.000
_cell.length_c   1.000
_cell.angle_alpha   90.00
_cell.angle_beta   90.00
_cell.angle_gamma   90.00
#
_symmetry.space_group_name_H-M   'P 1'
#
loop_
_entity.id
_entity.type
_entity.pdbx_description
1 polymer ?
#
loop_
_entity_poly.entity_id
_entity_poly.type
_entity_poly.pdbx_seq_one_letter_code
_entity_poly.pdbx_strand_id
1 'polypeptide(L)'
;MTLKAGPLDLTLTPVKGPVLHPPGFSGSADTGVLFYQGITRLTLTGSVNGRAVQGEAWLDHQWGNQIPGQTALWDWFSVQLDGGRDLMVYRVRRLDGTVAQLIGSVVEPDGSVRAVRGLRAVPGEEWISPQGRKYTLGWQLVSDEFDLTVRAVRREQELLSRSTRIAYWEGPIEVSGVWAGEQARGTGMMELVSGTWTPR
;
A
#
# COMPACT_ATOMS: atom_id res chain seq x y z
N MET A 1 -11.14 -14.16 23.39
CA MET A 1 -10.79 -12.73 23.50
C MET A 1 -11.74 -11.97 22.60
N THR A 2 -12.65 -11.17 23.19
CA THR A 2 -13.63 -10.40 22.41
C THR A 2 -12.98 -9.07 22.04
N LEU A 3 -12.64 -8.88 20.77
CA LEU A 3 -12.25 -7.58 20.24
C LEU A 3 -13.51 -6.74 20.09
N LYS A 4 -13.82 -5.89 21.07
CA LYS A 4 -14.76 -4.79 20.88
C LYS A 4 -13.98 -3.58 20.34
N ALA A 5 -14.00 -3.38 19.02
CA ALA A 5 -13.79 -2.05 18.49
C ALA A 5 -15.09 -1.28 18.78
N GLY A 6 -15.00 -0.17 19.53
CA GLY A 6 -16.09 0.80 19.58
C GLY A 6 -16.40 1.35 18.18
N PRO A 7 -17.52 2.06 17.98
CA PRO A 7 -17.89 2.52 16.66
C PRO A 7 -16.80 3.45 16.09
N LEU A 8 -16.48 3.23 14.81
CA LEU A 8 -15.77 4.20 13.99
C LEU A 8 -16.82 5.18 13.47
N ASP A 9 -16.67 6.46 13.76
CA ASP A 9 -17.49 7.53 13.22
C ASP A 9 -16.56 8.55 12.58
N LEU A 10 -16.28 8.34 11.30
CA LEU A 10 -15.25 9.07 10.56
C LEU A 10 -15.85 9.67 9.30
N THR A 11 -15.55 10.94 9.06
CA THR A 11 -15.81 11.62 7.80
C THR A 11 -14.50 11.70 7.01
N LEU A 12 -14.52 11.17 5.79
CA LEU A 12 -13.41 11.23 4.86
C LEU A 12 -13.78 12.16 3.71
N THR A 13 -13.04 13.26 3.54
CA THR A 13 -13.29 14.25 2.49
C THR A 13 -12.13 14.25 1.50
N PRO A 14 -12.37 13.93 0.22
CA PRO A 14 -11.33 13.99 -0.80
C PRO A 14 -10.68 15.37 -0.89
N VAL A 15 -9.34 15.41 -0.87
CA VAL A 15 -8.56 16.64 -1.12
C VAL A 15 -8.36 16.84 -2.62
N LYS A 16 -8.28 15.73 -3.36
CA LYS A 16 -8.21 15.69 -4.82
C LYS A 16 -9.12 14.60 -5.37
N GLY A 17 -9.42 14.71 -6.66
CA GLY A 17 -10.35 13.83 -7.35
C GLY A 17 -9.88 12.37 -7.41
N PRO A 18 -10.80 11.45 -7.75
CA PRO A 18 -10.43 10.06 -7.98
C PRO A 18 -9.49 9.93 -9.18
N VAL A 19 -8.59 8.96 -9.12
CA VAL A 19 -7.63 8.67 -10.18
C VAL A 19 -7.77 7.24 -10.65
N LEU A 20 -7.54 7.03 -11.96
CA LEU A 20 -7.25 5.72 -12.52
C LEU A 20 -5.73 5.56 -12.53
N HIS A 21 -5.21 4.60 -11.77
CA HIS A 21 -3.77 4.38 -11.70
C HIS A 21 -3.25 3.75 -12.99
N PRO A 22 -2.35 4.38 -13.76
CA PRO A 22 -1.81 3.79 -14.97
C PRO A 22 -1.09 2.45 -14.68
N PRO A 23 -1.29 1.40 -15.49
CA PRO A 23 -1.97 1.37 -16.80
C PRO A 23 -3.50 1.17 -16.73
N GLY A 24 -4.11 1.27 -15.55
CA GLY A 24 -5.54 1.08 -15.28
C GLY A 24 -5.83 -0.22 -14.50
N PHE A 25 -4.81 -1.06 -14.32
CA PHE A 25 -4.91 -2.32 -13.59
C PHE A 25 -3.55 -2.74 -13.01
N SER A 26 -3.59 -3.57 -11.98
CA SER A 26 -2.46 -4.39 -11.52
C SER A 26 -2.63 -5.84 -11.96
N GLY A 27 -1.52 -6.57 -12.11
CA GLY A 27 -1.51 -7.98 -12.46
C GLY A 27 -1.35 -8.25 -13.96
N SER A 28 -1.66 -9.49 -14.34
CA SER A 28 -1.36 -10.07 -15.65
C SER A 28 -2.28 -11.26 -15.92
N ALA A 29 -2.20 -11.87 -17.11
CA ALA A 29 -3.06 -13.00 -17.45
C ALA A 29 -2.87 -14.22 -16.52
N ASP A 30 -1.64 -14.46 -16.07
CA ASP A 30 -1.28 -15.59 -15.20
C ASP A 30 -1.50 -15.31 -13.71
N THR A 31 -1.39 -14.07 -13.26
CA THR A 31 -1.69 -13.69 -11.87
C THR A 31 -3.16 -13.30 -11.64
N GLY A 32 -3.93 -13.14 -12.72
CA GLY A 32 -5.17 -12.37 -12.69
C GLY A 32 -4.89 -10.87 -12.68
N VAL A 33 -5.94 -10.08 -12.90
CA VAL A 33 -5.89 -8.62 -12.97
C VAL A 33 -6.85 -7.98 -11.96
N LEU A 34 -6.49 -6.81 -11.45
CA LEU A 34 -7.38 -5.90 -10.72
C LEU A 34 -7.38 -4.55 -11.42
N PHE A 35 -8.52 -4.15 -11.96
CA PHE A 35 -8.71 -2.77 -12.38
C PHE A 35 -8.63 -1.86 -11.17
N TYR A 36 -7.98 -0.71 -11.34
CA TYR A 36 -7.46 0.01 -10.20
C TYR A 36 -7.71 1.52 -10.25
N GLN A 37 -8.69 1.96 -9.48
CA GLN A 37 -8.93 3.37 -9.18
C GLN A 37 -8.76 3.65 -7.68
N GLY A 38 -8.55 4.91 -7.33
CA GLY A 38 -8.45 5.31 -5.93
C GLY A 38 -8.70 6.79 -5.71
N ILE A 39 -8.80 7.18 -4.44
CA ILE A 39 -8.71 8.57 -3.97
C ILE A 39 -7.51 8.61 -3.03
N THR A 40 -6.41 9.19 -3.51
CA THR A 40 -5.11 9.01 -2.88
C THR A 40 -4.88 9.91 -1.67
N ARG A 41 -5.73 10.92 -1.47
CA ARG A 41 -5.69 11.79 -0.29
C ARG A 41 -7.07 12.27 0.11
N LEU A 42 -7.50 11.81 1.28
CA LEU A 42 -8.70 12.29 1.96
C LEU A 42 -8.29 12.86 3.32
N THR A 43 -8.81 14.03 3.68
CA THR A 43 -8.77 14.46 5.09
C THR A 43 -9.76 13.63 5.87
N LEU A 44 -9.35 13.15 7.04
CA LEU A 44 -10.15 12.36 7.95
C LEU A 44 -10.37 13.15 9.23
N THR A 45 -11.62 13.25 9.68
CA THR A 45 -11.97 13.77 11.02
C THR A 45 -13.08 12.91 11.63
N GLY A 46 -13.20 12.90 12.95
CA GLY A 46 -14.28 12.18 13.64
C GLY A 46 -13.83 11.57 14.95
N SER A 47 -14.30 10.36 15.25
CA SER A 47 -13.92 9.65 16.47
C SER A 47 -13.64 8.16 16.28
N VAL A 48 -12.65 7.66 17.04
CA VAL A 48 -12.33 6.24 17.16
C VAL A 48 -12.45 5.87 18.62
N ASN A 49 -13.33 4.91 18.96
CA ASN A 49 -13.61 4.54 20.35
C ASN A 49 -13.98 5.76 21.23
N GLY A 50 -14.74 6.71 20.67
CA GLY A 50 -15.16 7.94 21.36
C GLY A 50 -14.07 9.00 21.55
N ARG A 51 -12.85 8.78 21.03
CA ARG A 51 -11.77 9.78 21.04
C ARG A 51 -11.76 10.54 19.73
N ALA A 52 -11.74 11.87 19.80
CA ALA A 52 -11.60 12.71 18.62
C ALA A 52 -10.27 12.42 17.90
N VAL A 53 -10.33 12.27 16.59
CA VAL A 53 -9.17 12.04 15.72
C VAL A 53 -9.26 12.92 14.48
N GLN A 54 -8.08 13.20 13.92
CA GLN A 54 -7.91 13.80 12.61
C GLN A 54 -6.69 13.19 11.93
N GLY A 55 -6.65 13.20 10.60
CA GLY A 55 -5.52 12.71 9.84
C GLY A 55 -5.80 12.69 8.36
N GLU A 56 -5.06 11.85 7.65
CA GLU A 56 -5.27 11.57 6.24
C GLU A 56 -5.58 10.10 6.01
N ALA A 57 -6.28 9.81 4.93
CA ALA A 57 -6.62 8.46 4.51
C ALA A 57 -6.38 8.31 3.01
N TRP A 58 -6.29 7.05 2.59
CA TRP A 58 -6.20 6.61 1.20
C TRP A 58 -7.35 5.62 0.96
N LEU A 59 -8.02 5.75 -0.19
CA LEU A 59 -9.06 4.81 -0.60
C LEU A 59 -8.68 4.16 -1.91
N ASP A 60 -8.66 2.83 -1.90
CA ASP A 60 -8.56 2.02 -3.10
C ASP A 60 -9.92 1.41 -3.46
N HIS A 61 -10.21 1.35 -4.75
CA HIS A 61 -11.32 0.57 -5.28
C HIS A 61 -10.80 -0.30 -6.42
N GLN A 62 -10.76 -1.60 -6.16
CA GLN A 62 -10.21 -2.60 -7.05
C GLN A 62 -11.24 -3.68 -7.35
N TRP A 63 -11.29 -4.15 -8.60
CA TRP A 63 -12.14 -5.27 -8.99
C TRP A 63 -11.48 -6.08 -10.10
N GLY A 64 -11.74 -7.39 -10.13
CA GLY A 64 -11.17 -8.28 -11.13
C GLY A 64 -11.08 -9.71 -10.61
N ASN A 65 -10.07 -10.44 -11.09
CA ASN A 65 -9.92 -11.88 -10.84
C ASN A 65 -8.55 -12.26 -10.26
N GLN A 66 -7.71 -11.29 -9.90
CA GLN A 66 -6.53 -11.56 -9.07
C GLN A 66 -6.99 -11.95 -7.65
N ILE A 67 -6.63 -13.15 -7.23
CA ILE A 67 -6.95 -13.69 -5.91
C ILE A 67 -5.66 -13.72 -5.07
N PRO A 68 -5.57 -12.91 -3.98
CA PRO A 68 -4.42 -12.92 -3.07
C PRO A 68 -4.09 -14.32 -2.58
N GLY A 69 -2.80 -14.65 -2.51
CA GLY A 69 -2.27 -15.91 -1.99
C GLY A 69 -2.55 -17.15 -2.85
N GLN A 70 -3.51 -17.09 -3.80
CA GLN A 70 -3.90 -18.22 -4.65
C GLN A 70 -3.45 -18.06 -6.10
N THR A 71 -3.48 -16.84 -6.63
CA THR A 71 -3.04 -16.55 -8.01
C THR A 71 -1.91 -15.53 -8.03
N ALA A 72 -1.83 -14.67 -7.01
CA ALA A 72 -0.81 -13.66 -6.89
C ALA A 72 -0.41 -13.40 -5.44
N LEU A 73 0.83 -12.96 -5.26
CA LEU A 73 1.31 -12.25 -4.07
C LEU A 73 1.57 -10.79 -4.46
N TRP A 74 1.71 -9.90 -3.48
CA TRP A 74 2.10 -8.52 -3.79
C TRP A 74 2.77 -7.78 -2.63
N ASP A 75 3.47 -6.72 -3.00
CA ASP A 75 3.86 -5.62 -2.12
C ASP A 75 3.18 -4.36 -2.67
N TRP A 76 2.42 -3.68 -1.83
CA TRP A 76 1.72 -2.46 -2.17
C TRP A 76 2.10 -1.34 -1.22
N PHE A 77 2.20 -0.13 -1.77
CA PHE A 77 2.55 1.08 -1.04
C PHE A 77 1.63 2.22 -1.47
N SER A 78 0.98 2.86 -0.50
CA SER A 78 0.49 4.23 -0.63
C SER A 78 1.43 5.16 0.09
N VAL A 79 1.79 6.27 -0.54
CA VAL A 79 2.65 7.29 0.04
C VAL A 79 2.02 8.64 -0.20
N GLN A 80 1.83 9.39 0.88
CA GLN A 80 1.39 10.78 0.91
C GLN A 80 2.59 11.62 1.33
N LEU A 81 3.22 12.31 0.37
CA LEU A 81 4.35 13.20 0.66
C LEU A 81 3.85 14.54 1.23
N ASP A 82 4.67 15.17 2.05
CA ASP A 82 4.35 16.45 2.71
C ASP A 82 4.10 17.58 1.68
N GLY A 83 4.71 17.48 0.49
CA GLY A 83 4.51 18.41 -0.63
C GLY A 83 3.20 18.21 -1.42
N GLY A 84 2.29 17.35 -0.97
CA GLY A 84 0.98 17.09 -1.60
C GLY A 84 0.97 16.11 -2.77
N ARG A 85 2.17 15.67 -3.21
CA ARG A 85 2.31 14.55 -4.15
C ARG A 85 1.99 13.24 -3.45
N ASP A 86 1.30 12.36 -4.15
CA ASP A 86 1.06 11.01 -3.70
C ASP A 86 1.70 10.01 -4.66
N LEU A 87 2.26 8.95 -4.11
CA LEU A 87 2.87 7.86 -4.87
C LEU A 87 2.15 6.56 -4.50
N MET A 88 1.68 5.86 -5.53
CA MET A 88 1.28 4.46 -5.42
C MET A 88 2.36 3.60 -6.06
N VAL A 89 2.75 2.51 -5.40
CA VAL A 89 3.58 1.45 -6.01
C VAL A 89 2.91 0.10 -5.76
N TYR A 90 2.81 -0.72 -6.80
CA TYR A 90 2.25 -2.07 -6.74
C TYR A 90 3.22 -3.04 -7.41
N ARG A 91 3.76 -3.97 -6.63
CA ARG A 91 4.65 -5.04 -7.09
C ARG A 91 3.92 -6.38 -7.02
N VAL A 92 3.32 -6.79 -8.13
CA VAL A 92 2.64 -8.09 -8.25
C VAL A 92 3.67 -9.19 -8.48
N ARG A 93 3.57 -10.25 -7.71
CA ARG A 93 4.41 -11.44 -7.80
C ARG A 93 3.58 -12.69 -8.08
N ARG A 94 4.21 -13.65 -8.74
CA ARG A 94 3.72 -15.03 -8.80
C ARG A 94 3.92 -15.70 -7.43
N LEU A 95 3.31 -16.87 -7.26
CA LEU A 95 3.43 -17.65 -6.02
C LEU A 95 4.85 -18.14 -5.74
N ASP A 96 5.69 -18.27 -6.78
CA ASP A 96 7.12 -18.58 -6.65
C ASP A 96 7.98 -17.37 -6.22
N GLY A 97 7.36 -16.19 -6.06
CA GLY A 97 8.01 -14.95 -5.66
C GLY A 97 8.59 -14.13 -6.83
N THR A 98 8.58 -14.63 -8.06
CA THR A 98 9.01 -13.86 -9.23
C THR A 98 8.08 -12.69 -9.49
N VAL A 99 8.63 -11.56 -9.94
CA VAL A 99 7.82 -10.36 -10.24
C VAL A 99 7.10 -10.57 -11.57
N ALA A 100 5.77 -10.48 -11.54
CA ALA A 100 4.93 -10.49 -12.74
C ALA A 100 4.74 -9.07 -13.28
N GLN A 101 4.59 -8.09 -12.38
CA GLN A 101 4.40 -6.69 -12.75
C GLN A 101 4.92 -5.77 -11.64
N LEU A 102 5.52 -4.65 -12.02
CA LEU A 102 5.83 -3.54 -11.14
C LEU A 102 5.29 -2.27 -11.78
N ILE A 103 4.32 -1.63 -11.12
CA ILE A 103 3.73 -0.37 -11.55
C ILE A 103 3.83 0.64 -10.43
N GLY A 104 3.84 1.91 -10.83
CA GLY A 104 3.64 3.00 -9.89
C GLY A 104 3.10 4.23 -10.60
N SER A 105 2.46 5.09 -9.83
CA SER A 105 1.89 6.32 -10.33
C SER A 105 2.09 7.46 -9.35
N VAL A 106 2.33 8.64 -9.89
CA VAL A 106 2.35 9.89 -9.13
C VAL A 106 1.04 10.60 -9.36
N VAL A 107 0.39 11.01 -8.27
CA VAL A 107 -0.72 11.96 -8.31
C VAL A 107 -0.21 13.29 -7.80
N GLU A 108 -0.13 14.27 -8.70
CA GLU A 108 0.37 15.61 -8.41
C GLU A 108 -0.61 16.39 -7.49
N PRO A 109 -0.18 17.52 -6.90
CA PRO A 109 -1.04 18.31 -6.01
C PRO A 109 -2.32 18.83 -6.70
N ASP A 110 -2.29 19.01 -8.02
CA ASP A 110 -3.47 19.42 -8.82
C ASP A 110 -4.42 18.26 -9.16
N GLY A 111 -4.09 17.03 -8.76
CA GLY A 111 -4.87 15.83 -9.03
C GLY A 111 -4.56 15.14 -10.36
N SER A 112 -3.64 15.67 -11.18
CA SER A 112 -3.18 14.97 -12.38
C SER A 112 -2.41 13.71 -12.02
N VAL A 113 -2.59 12.65 -12.81
CA VAL A 113 -1.96 11.34 -12.56
C VAL A 113 -1.07 10.93 -13.73
N ARG A 114 0.09 10.36 -13.41
CA ARG A 114 1.05 9.84 -14.41
C ARG A 114 1.72 8.58 -13.91
N ALA A 115 2.14 7.73 -14.85
CA ALA A 115 2.98 6.57 -14.55
C ALA A 115 4.38 7.01 -14.10
N VAL A 116 4.97 6.26 -13.17
CA VAL A 116 6.38 6.42 -12.78
C VAL A 116 7.27 5.77 -13.83
N ARG A 117 8.34 6.47 -14.24
CA ARG A 117 9.35 5.96 -15.17
C ARG A 117 10.58 5.46 -14.42
N GLY A 118 11.21 4.40 -14.93
CA GLY A 118 12.42 3.84 -14.32
C GLY A 118 12.22 3.23 -12.94
N LEU A 119 10.97 2.88 -12.58
CA LEU A 119 10.62 2.40 -11.24
C LEU A 119 11.35 1.11 -10.88
N ARG A 120 11.99 1.11 -9.72
CA ARG A 120 12.59 -0.05 -9.05
C ARG A 120 12.12 -0.07 -7.60
N ALA A 121 11.69 -1.24 -7.13
CA ALA A 121 11.36 -1.49 -5.74
C ALA A 121 12.36 -2.52 -5.18
N VAL A 122 13.28 -2.06 -4.33
CA VAL A 122 14.37 -2.87 -3.80
C VAL A 122 14.02 -3.30 -2.38
N PRO A 123 13.91 -4.62 -2.11
CA PRO A 123 13.62 -5.11 -0.77
C PRO A 123 14.81 -4.86 0.17
N GLY A 124 14.51 -4.51 1.42
CA GLY A 124 15.49 -4.21 2.47
C GLY A 124 15.26 -5.05 3.73
N GLU A 125 14.93 -4.40 4.85
CA GLU A 125 14.76 -5.06 6.15
C GLU A 125 13.66 -6.13 6.09
N GLU A 126 13.95 -7.30 6.66
CA GLU A 126 13.01 -8.41 6.77
C GLU A 126 12.65 -8.65 8.23
N TRP A 127 11.39 -9.05 8.45
CA TRP A 127 10.89 -9.48 9.73
C TRP A 127 10.22 -10.85 9.59
N ILE A 128 10.46 -11.71 10.59
CA ILE A 128 9.83 -13.02 10.70
C ILE A 128 8.81 -12.92 11.84
N SER A 129 7.55 -13.19 11.53
CA SER A 129 6.48 -13.15 12.51
C SER A 129 6.58 -14.31 13.51
N PRO A 130 5.90 -14.24 14.67
CA PRO A 130 5.97 -15.31 15.67
C PRO A 130 5.53 -16.69 15.16
N GLN A 131 4.75 -16.76 14.07
CA GLN A 131 4.34 -18.01 13.44
C GLN A 131 5.21 -18.39 12.21
N GLY A 132 6.34 -17.71 12.01
CA GLY A 132 7.38 -18.07 11.05
C GLY A 132 7.21 -17.52 9.63
N ARG A 133 6.26 -16.60 9.40
CA ARG A 133 6.10 -15.96 8.07
C ARG A 133 7.06 -14.78 7.93
N LYS A 134 7.59 -14.61 6.72
CA LYS A 134 8.59 -13.59 6.40
C LYS A 134 7.94 -12.43 5.65
N TYR A 135 8.22 -11.20 6.08
CA TYR A 135 7.75 -9.95 5.48
C TYR A 135 8.92 -8.98 5.28
N THR A 136 8.96 -8.29 4.15
CA THR A 136 9.93 -7.22 3.90
C THR A 136 9.35 -5.90 4.39
N LEU A 137 9.87 -5.38 5.50
CA LEU A 137 9.35 -4.19 6.18
C LEU A 137 10.10 -2.90 5.85
N GLY A 138 11.26 -3.01 5.18
CA GLY A 138 12.01 -1.87 4.67
C GLY A 138 12.20 -1.99 3.16
N TRP A 139 12.04 -0.88 2.44
CA TRP A 139 12.15 -0.84 0.98
C TRP A 139 12.87 0.42 0.52
N GLN A 140 13.57 0.32 -0.61
CA GLN A 140 13.98 1.48 -1.39
C GLN A 140 13.14 1.54 -2.66
N LEU A 141 12.37 2.61 -2.83
CA LEU A 141 11.63 2.93 -4.04
C LEU A 141 12.44 3.94 -4.85
N VAL A 142 12.87 3.57 -6.04
CA VAL A 142 13.71 4.40 -6.89
C VAL A 142 13.06 4.60 -8.25
N SER A 143 13.21 5.77 -8.84
CA SER A 143 12.77 6.07 -10.19
C SER A 143 13.75 7.04 -10.86
N ASP A 144 13.39 7.54 -12.04
CA ASP A 144 14.13 8.62 -12.69
C ASP A 144 14.04 9.96 -11.92
N GLU A 145 13.08 10.09 -11.00
CA GLU A 145 12.78 11.35 -10.29
C GLU A 145 13.03 11.28 -8.79
N PHE A 146 13.01 10.09 -8.19
CA PHE A 146 13.06 9.95 -6.74
C PHE A 146 13.90 8.76 -6.29
N ASP A 147 14.41 8.88 -5.06
CA ASP A 147 15.06 7.82 -4.32
C ASP A 147 14.55 7.88 -2.89
N LEU A 148 13.60 7.00 -2.55
CA LEU A 148 12.82 7.03 -1.32
C LEU A 148 13.05 5.77 -0.51
N THR A 149 13.42 5.95 0.76
CA THR A 149 13.42 4.90 1.76
C THR A 149 12.05 4.83 2.42
N VAL A 150 11.47 3.64 2.42
CA VAL A 150 10.20 3.31 3.06
C VAL A 150 10.45 2.36 4.21
N ARG A 151 9.88 2.63 5.38
CA ARG A 151 9.99 1.77 6.56
C ARG A 151 8.64 1.62 7.26
N ALA A 152 8.33 0.40 7.67
CA ALA A 152 7.23 0.14 8.60
C ALA A 152 7.44 0.86 9.94
N VAL A 153 6.41 1.55 10.43
CA VAL A 153 6.44 2.20 11.75
C VAL A 153 6.41 1.18 12.89
N ARG A 154 5.79 0.02 12.66
CA ARG A 154 5.68 -1.08 13.64
C ARG A 154 5.84 -2.42 12.96
N ARG A 155 6.45 -3.38 13.65
CA ARG A 155 6.70 -4.71 13.09
C ARG A 155 5.50 -5.64 13.19
N GLU A 156 4.85 -5.71 14.36
CA GLU A 156 3.76 -6.67 14.62
C GLU A 156 2.41 -6.22 14.02
N GLN A 157 2.33 -6.12 12.70
CA GLN A 157 1.12 -5.77 11.94
C GLN A 157 0.65 -6.92 11.03
N GLU A 158 1.00 -8.16 11.39
CA GLU A 158 0.47 -9.33 10.68
C GLU A 158 -1.04 -9.47 10.94
N LEU A 159 -1.81 -9.54 9.86
CA LEU A 159 -3.25 -9.75 9.88
C LEU A 159 -3.57 -11.10 9.24
N LEU A 160 -3.99 -12.04 10.09
CA LEU A 160 -4.47 -13.36 9.69
C LEU A 160 -5.98 -13.31 9.48
N SER A 161 -6.36 -13.06 8.24
CA SER A 161 -7.77 -12.90 7.88
C SER A 161 -8.48 -14.24 7.88
N ARG A 162 -9.44 -14.42 8.80
CA ARG A 162 -10.33 -15.58 8.77
C ARG A 162 -11.23 -15.53 7.54
N SER A 163 -11.78 -14.40 7.16
CA SER A 163 -12.73 -14.34 6.02
C SER A 163 -12.06 -14.70 4.70
N THR A 164 -10.89 -14.13 4.41
CA THR A 164 -10.20 -14.33 3.13
C THR A 164 -9.23 -15.50 3.14
N ARG A 165 -8.88 -16.05 4.32
CA ARG A 165 -7.86 -17.11 4.49
C ARG A 165 -6.49 -16.71 3.97
N ILE A 166 -6.15 -15.43 4.10
CA ILE A 166 -4.87 -14.86 3.65
C ILE A 166 -4.08 -14.35 4.85
N ALA A 167 -2.76 -14.47 4.78
CA ALA A 167 -1.84 -13.80 5.67
C ALA A 167 -1.35 -12.50 5.02
N TYR A 168 -1.83 -11.38 5.57
CA TYR A 168 -1.34 -10.06 5.23
C TYR A 168 -0.35 -9.60 6.29
N TRP A 169 0.56 -8.73 5.88
CA TRP A 169 1.07 -7.70 6.76
C TRP A 169 0.51 -6.38 6.25
N GLU A 170 -0.10 -5.58 7.12
CA GLU A 170 -0.73 -4.32 6.73
C GLU A 170 -0.48 -3.27 7.79
N GLY A 171 0.31 -2.24 7.47
CA GLY A 171 0.74 -1.30 8.49
C GLY A 171 1.21 0.05 7.96
N PRO A 172 1.22 1.05 8.85
CA PRO A 172 1.68 2.39 8.52
C PRO A 172 3.17 2.39 8.22
N ILE A 173 3.55 3.22 7.25
CA ILE A 173 4.93 3.46 6.84
C ILE A 173 5.32 4.92 6.97
N GLU A 174 6.60 5.15 7.21
CA GLU A 174 7.26 6.44 7.04
C GLU A 174 8.13 6.40 5.79
N VAL A 175 8.20 7.53 5.10
CA VAL A 175 8.95 7.71 3.87
C VAL A 175 9.87 8.90 4.01
N SER A 176 11.11 8.73 3.56
CA SER A 176 12.10 9.81 3.49
C SER A 176 13.04 9.60 2.32
N GLY A 177 13.60 10.66 1.77
CA GLY A 177 14.56 10.56 0.69
C GLY A 177 14.64 11.84 -0.13
N VAL A 178 14.78 11.68 -1.43
CA VAL A 178 14.88 12.78 -2.38
C VAL A 178 13.85 12.63 -3.49
N TRP A 179 13.22 13.73 -3.89
CA TRP A 179 12.35 13.83 -5.06
C TRP A 179 12.74 15.07 -5.87
N ALA A 180 13.07 14.88 -7.15
CA ALA A 180 13.53 15.92 -8.05
C ALA A 180 14.69 16.78 -7.48
N GLY A 181 15.59 16.16 -6.71
CA GLY A 181 16.71 16.84 -6.07
C GLY A 181 16.41 17.50 -4.73
N GLU A 182 15.15 17.52 -4.28
CA GLU A 182 14.73 18.10 -3.00
C GLU A 182 14.44 17.03 -1.95
N GLN A 183 14.58 17.39 -0.68
CA GLN A 183 14.25 16.47 0.42
C GLN A 183 12.74 16.15 0.39
N ALA A 184 12.42 14.86 0.35
CA ALA A 184 11.06 14.35 0.42
C ALA A 184 10.84 13.60 1.72
N ARG A 185 9.68 13.83 2.34
CA ARG A 185 9.17 13.10 3.50
C ARG A 185 7.69 12.85 3.31
N GLY A 186 7.18 11.82 3.98
CA GLY A 186 5.77 11.50 3.96
C GLY A 186 5.44 10.27 4.78
N THR A 187 4.18 9.91 4.74
CA THR A 187 3.63 8.73 5.43
C THR A 187 2.70 7.97 4.51
N GLY A 188 2.28 6.78 4.91
CA GLY A 188 1.22 6.07 4.22
C GLY A 188 1.05 4.66 4.74
N MET A 189 0.63 3.74 3.87
CA MET A 189 0.41 2.34 4.22
C MET A 189 1.20 1.41 3.31
N MET A 190 1.63 0.29 3.87
CA MET A 190 2.17 -0.83 3.11
C MET A 190 1.35 -2.09 3.38
N GLU A 191 1.04 -2.83 2.33
CA GLU A 191 0.35 -4.10 2.38
C GLU A 191 1.19 -5.17 1.68
N LEU A 192 1.41 -6.30 2.35
CA LEU A 192 2.22 -7.41 1.86
C LEU A 192 1.41 -8.70 1.96
N VAL A 193 1.23 -9.38 0.83
CA VAL A 193 0.64 -10.72 0.80
C VAL A 193 1.75 -11.77 0.81
N SER A 194 1.81 -12.57 1.86
CA SER A 194 2.81 -13.64 2.01
C SER A 194 2.28 -15.03 1.67
N GLY A 195 1.00 -15.16 1.29
CA GLY A 195 0.35 -16.42 0.92
C GLY A 195 -0.95 -16.68 1.67
N THR A 196 -1.49 -17.88 1.50
CA THR A 196 -2.69 -18.33 2.21
C THR A 196 -2.39 -18.66 3.67
N TRP A 197 -3.44 -18.63 4.49
CA TRP A 197 -3.41 -19.02 5.89
C TRP A 197 -4.63 -19.89 6.21
N THR A 198 -4.36 -21.09 6.72
CA THR A 198 -5.39 -21.99 7.24
C THR A 198 -5.39 -21.88 8.76
N PRO A 199 -6.48 -21.38 9.37
CA PRO A 199 -6.63 -21.42 10.83
C PRO A 199 -6.57 -22.87 11.31
N ARG A 200 -5.83 -23.13 12.39
CA ARG A 200 -5.98 -24.37 13.14
C ARG A 200 -7.31 -24.40 13.88
#